data_AF-A0A9Q9P570-F1
#
_entry.id   AF-A0A9Q9P570-F1
#
_cell.length_a   1.000
_cell.length_b   1.000
_cell.length_c   1.000
_cell.angle_alpha   90.00
_cell.angle_beta   90.00
_cell.angle_gamma   90.00
#
_symmetry.space_group_name_H-M   'P 1'
#
loop_
_entity.id
_entity.type
_entity.pdbx_description
1 polymer ?
#
loop_
_entity_poly.entity_id
_entity_poly.type
_entity_poly.pdbx_seq_one_letter_code
_entity_poly.pdbx_strand_id
1 'polypeptide(L)'
;MVNKWEESNNTKIARRRIWKTIPLSELISTVHPHLHTIPLTFLDSSTTGKPLTDSQVRMIYEIKQPRLRNTAFFIMATCYSNRVNDITFFYYMSRFLYAMGLNDIDKLDYESFFKAYHQGELIPEDNAGQRARIIQTYFRLLVKQGDYLSKLSENQREIFLPFTLPRLSDDLFWKKSTLHREVSQEQKHKRKSKTAVLHQKFYFLRDFVERRKLQINRLQQEIDKAFILFEQSAKMSPFI
;
A
#
# COMPACT_ATOMS: atom_id res chain seq x y z
N MET A 1 15.26 -3.97 21.25
CA MET A 1 14.95 -5.11 22.14
C MET A 1 15.66 -6.38 21.67
N VAL A 2 15.64 -6.71 20.36
CA VAL A 2 16.36 -7.86 19.76
C VAL A 2 17.89 -7.81 19.96
N ASN A 3 18.52 -6.64 19.77
CA ASN A 3 19.99 -6.53 19.88
C ASN A 3 20.54 -6.87 21.28
N LYS A 4 19.80 -6.55 22.35
CA LYS A 4 20.23 -6.87 23.74
C LYS A 4 20.18 -8.37 24.04
N TRP A 5 19.36 -9.13 23.31
CA TRP A 5 19.24 -10.58 23.44
C TRP A 5 20.28 -11.34 22.60
N GLU A 6 20.70 -10.78 21.47
CA GLU A 6 21.77 -11.33 20.62
C GLU A 6 23.16 -11.20 21.27
N GLU A 7 23.39 -10.09 21.96
CA GLU A 7 24.62 -9.85 22.74
C GLU A 7 24.74 -10.78 23.96
N SER A 8 23.62 -11.11 24.63
CA SER A 8 23.65 -11.95 25.84
C SER A 8 23.91 -13.44 25.56
N ASN A 9 23.61 -13.92 24.35
CA ASN A 9 23.69 -15.34 24.01
C ASN A 9 24.86 -15.70 23.07
N ASN A 10 25.71 -14.73 22.70
CA ASN A 10 26.82 -14.89 21.76
C ASN A 10 26.44 -15.55 20.41
N THR A 11 25.16 -15.48 20.06
CA THR A 11 24.58 -15.95 18.80
C THR A 11 24.15 -14.74 18.00
N LYS A 12 24.94 -14.38 16.96
CA LYS A 12 24.44 -13.53 15.89
C LYS A 12 23.37 -14.32 15.15
N ILE A 13 22.11 -13.89 15.23
CA ILE A 13 21.10 -14.38 14.30
C ILE A 13 21.60 -13.98 12.91
N ALA A 14 22.05 -14.96 12.14
CA ALA A 14 22.42 -14.75 10.75
C ALA A 14 21.22 -14.05 10.10
N ARG A 15 21.41 -12.84 9.57
CA ARG A 15 20.40 -12.17 8.75
C ARG A 15 20.15 -13.08 7.54
N ARG A 16 19.21 -14.02 7.66
CA ARG A 16 18.69 -14.81 6.55
C ARG A 16 17.91 -13.86 5.65
N ARG A 17 18.64 -13.14 4.82
CA ARG A 17 18.13 -12.35 3.69
C ARG A 17 18.37 -13.06 2.36
N ILE A 18 18.51 -14.39 2.38
CA ILE A 18 18.45 -15.21 1.17
C ILE A 18 17.09 -15.87 1.19
N TRP A 19 16.08 -15.12 0.75
CA TRP A 19 14.74 -15.65 0.54
C TRP A 19 14.85 -16.66 -0.63
N LYS A 20 14.40 -17.90 -0.43
CA LYS A 20 14.43 -18.92 -1.49
C LYS A 20 13.57 -18.43 -2.67
N THR A 21 14.18 -18.27 -3.85
CA THR A 21 13.44 -17.99 -5.08
C THR A 21 12.57 -19.20 -5.40
N ILE A 22 11.27 -18.96 -5.60
CA ILE A 22 10.31 -19.99 -6.00
C ILE A 22 10.08 -19.81 -7.50
N PRO A 23 10.53 -20.75 -8.35
CA PRO A 23 10.30 -20.64 -9.79
C PRO A 23 8.82 -20.79 -10.10
N LEU A 24 8.37 -20.15 -11.19
CA LEU A 24 6.98 -20.24 -11.65
C LEU A 24 6.55 -21.69 -11.89
N SER A 25 7.44 -22.57 -12.35
CA SER A 25 7.18 -24.00 -12.53
C SER A 25 6.82 -24.71 -11.21
N GLU A 26 7.47 -24.36 -10.11
CA GLU A 26 7.16 -24.92 -8.79
C GLU A 26 5.76 -24.45 -8.34
N LEU A 27 5.40 -23.19 -8.56
CA LEU A 27 4.03 -22.72 -8.33
C LEU A 27 3.00 -23.44 -9.22
N ILE A 28 3.28 -23.59 -10.51
CA ILE A 28 2.40 -24.26 -11.48
C ILE A 28 2.09 -25.71 -11.02
N SER A 29 3.07 -26.40 -10.46
CA SER A 29 2.87 -27.77 -9.93
C SER A 29 1.87 -27.85 -8.77
N THR A 30 1.59 -26.74 -8.10
CA THR A 30 0.67 -26.67 -6.94
C THR A 30 -0.74 -26.17 -7.28
N VAL A 31 -0.95 -25.67 -8.50
CA VAL A 31 -2.26 -25.15 -8.94
C VAL A 31 -3.00 -26.16 -9.79
N HIS A 32 -4.32 -26.00 -9.88
CA HIS A 32 -5.19 -26.91 -10.62
C HIS A 32 -4.78 -27.02 -12.11
N PRO A 33 -4.78 -28.22 -12.73
CA PRO A 33 -4.33 -28.42 -14.12
C PRO A 33 -5.01 -27.51 -15.16
N HIS A 34 -6.32 -27.28 -15.06
CA HIS A 34 -7.02 -26.33 -15.93
C HIS A 34 -6.41 -24.90 -15.93
N LEU A 35 -5.74 -24.49 -14.85
CA LEU A 35 -5.07 -23.19 -14.77
C LEU A 35 -3.73 -23.15 -15.52
N HIS A 36 -3.25 -24.27 -16.05
CA HIS A 36 -2.01 -24.30 -16.84
C HIS A 36 -2.25 -23.81 -18.27
N THR A 37 -3.51 -23.79 -18.71
CA THR A 37 -3.91 -23.48 -20.09
C THR A 37 -4.84 -22.28 -20.16
N ILE A 38 -4.63 -21.28 -19.30
CA ILE A 38 -5.46 -20.07 -19.27
C ILE A 38 -5.15 -19.22 -20.53
N PRO A 39 -6.13 -19.00 -21.42
CA PRO A 39 -5.89 -18.26 -22.65
C PRO A 39 -5.84 -16.75 -22.40
N LEU A 40 -5.25 -16.00 -23.32
CA LEU A 40 -5.15 -14.54 -23.31
C LEU A 40 -4.41 -14.00 -22.08
N THR A 41 -3.33 -14.66 -21.67
CA THR A 41 -2.53 -14.26 -20.51
C THR A 41 -1.06 -14.03 -20.87
N PHE A 42 -0.25 -13.61 -19.89
CA PHE A 42 1.19 -13.53 -20.05
C PHE A 42 1.85 -14.91 -20.30
N LEU A 43 1.13 -16.01 -20.01
CA LEU A 43 1.59 -17.37 -20.31
C LEU A 43 1.63 -17.62 -21.82
N ASP A 44 0.76 -16.95 -22.60
CA ASP A 44 0.71 -17.08 -24.05
C ASP A 44 1.70 -16.15 -24.76
N SER A 45 1.84 -14.91 -24.28
CA SER A 45 2.77 -13.91 -24.83
C SER A 45 3.03 -12.77 -23.86
N SER A 46 4.26 -12.24 -23.87
CA SER A 46 4.66 -11.05 -23.11
C SER A 46 3.97 -9.76 -23.56
N THR A 47 3.34 -9.76 -24.74
CA THR A 47 2.53 -8.65 -25.26
C THR A 47 1.10 -8.64 -24.72
N THR A 48 0.60 -9.79 -24.23
CA THR A 48 -0.80 -9.96 -23.79
C THR A 48 -1.01 -9.58 -22.32
N GLY A 49 0.05 -9.68 -21.51
CA GLY A 49 0.00 -9.37 -20.08
C GLY A 49 1.38 -9.22 -19.47
N LYS A 50 1.44 -8.71 -18.24
CA LYS A 50 2.70 -8.65 -17.49
C LYS A 50 2.96 -9.99 -16.78
N PRO A 51 4.18 -10.54 -16.83
CA PRO A 51 4.54 -11.69 -16.02
C PRO A 51 4.38 -11.41 -14.51
N LEU A 52 4.15 -12.48 -13.74
CA LEU A 52 4.24 -12.41 -12.29
C LEU A 52 5.69 -12.13 -11.87
N THR A 53 5.85 -11.22 -10.92
CA THR A 53 7.13 -11.01 -10.24
C THR A 53 7.45 -12.17 -9.30
N ASP A 54 8.72 -12.40 -8.98
CA ASP A 54 9.14 -13.44 -8.02
C ASP A 54 8.42 -13.32 -6.67
N SER A 55 8.19 -12.09 -6.20
CA SER A 55 7.43 -11.84 -4.98
C SER A 55 5.98 -12.30 -5.10
N GLN A 56 5.35 -12.12 -6.26
CA GLN A 56 3.97 -12.57 -6.49
C GLN A 56 3.89 -14.08 -6.59
N VAL A 57 4.79 -14.70 -7.36
CA VAL A 57 4.89 -16.16 -7.46
C VAL A 57 5.01 -16.78 -6.08
N ARG A 58 5.93 -16.25 -5.26
CA ARG A 58 6.13 -16.71 -3.89
C ARG A 58 4.91 -16.51 -3.00
N MET A 59 4.29 -15.33 -3.02
CA MET A 59 3.10 -15.07 -2.21
C MET A 59 1.95 -16.00 -2.56
N ILE A 60 1.75 -16.32 -3.84
CA ILE A 60 0.72 -17.29 -4.26
C ILE A 60 1.08 -18.69 -3.76
N TYR A 61 2.34 -19.11 -3.92
CA TYR A 61 2.81 -20.43 -3.46
C TYR A 61 2.66 -20.62 -1.95
N GLU A 62 2.86 -19.56 -1.16
CA GLU A 62 2.72 -19.60 0.29
C GLU A 62 1.27 -19.76 0.77
N ILE A 63 0.26 -19.52 -0.08
CA ILE A 63 -1.16 -19.72 0.26
C ILE A 63 -1.43 -21.22 0.45
N LYS A 64 -1.82 -21.56 1.69
CA LYS A 64 -2.07 -22.95 2.10
C LYS A 64 -3.41 -23.48 1.61
N GLN A 65 -4.41 -22.61 1.49
CA GLN A 65 -5.76 -22.97 1.07
C GLN A 65 -5.80 -23.18 -0.46
N PRO A 66 -6.02 -24.41 -0.97
CA PRO A 66 -5.91 -24.71 -2.39
C PRO A 66 -6.82 -23.89 -3.32
N ARG A 67 -8.10 -23.68 -2.95
CA ARG A 67 -9.04 -22.88 -3.75
C ARG A 67 -8.62 -21.42 -3.75
N LEU A 68 -8.28 -20.85 -2.59
CA LEU A 68 -7.74 -19.50 -2.53
C LEU A 68 -6.47 -19.34 -3.38
N ARG A 69 -5.55 -20.31 -3.34
CA ARG A 69 -4.32 -20.31 -4.15
C ARG A 69 -4.65 -20.34 -5.65
N ASN A 70 -5.57 -21.21 -6.06
CA ASN A 70 -6.02 -21.32 -7.44
C ASN A 70 -6.70 -20.04 -7.92
N THR A 71 -7.57 -19.43 -7.11
CA THR A 71 -8.21 -18.15 -7.41
C THR A 71 -7.20 -17.01 -7.50
N ALA A 72 -6.23 -16.96 -6.57
CA ALA A 72 -5.15 -16.00 -6.60
C ALA A 72 -4.33 -16.14 -7.89
N PHE A 73 -3.95 -17.37 -8.27
CA PHE A 73 -3.24 -17.64 -9.51
C PHE A 73 -4.06 -17.22 -10.74
N PHE A 74 -5.32 -17.66 -10.83
CA PHE A 74 -6.20 -17.33 -11.95
C PHE A 74 -6.34 -15.82 -12.16
N ILE A 75 -6.66 -15.09 -11.09
CA ILE A 75 -6.86 -13.64 -11.17
C ILE A 75 -5.54 -12.93 -11.48
N MET A 76 -4.44 -13.31 -10.84
CA MET A 76 -3.14 -12.71 -11.10
C MET A 76 -2.60 -13.05 -12.50
N ALA A 77 -2.98 -14.19 -13.09
CA ALA A 77 -2.62 -14.58 -14.44
C ALA A 77 -3.40 -13.81 -15.53
N THR A 78 -4.65 -13.48 -15.25
CA THR A 78 -5.59 -12.86 -16.22
C THR A 78 -5.64 -11.33 -16.13
N CYS A 79 -5.13 -10.75 -15.04
CA CYS A 79 -5.10 -9.30 -14.87
C CYS A 79 -3.97 -8.64 -15.70
N TYR A 80 -4.33 -7.76 -16.64
CA TYR A 80 -3.37 -6.90 -17.37
C TYR A 80 -2.44 -6.05 -16.47
N SER A 81 -2.80 -5.89 -15.19
CA SER A 81 -1.98 -5.20 -14.19
C SER A 81 -1.78 -6.06 -12.95
N ASN A 82 -0.52 -6.46 -12.73
CA ASN A 82 -0.04 -7.16 -11.53
C ASN A 82 0.28 -6.16 -10.41
N ARG A 83 -0.75 -5.52 -9.85
CA ARG A 83 -0.54 -4.57 -8.75
C ARG A 83 -0.16 -5.34 -7.49
N VAL A 84 0.78 -4.81 -6.71
CA VAL A 84 1.18 -5.37 -5.40
C VAL A 84 -0.02 -5.53 -4.46
N ASN A 85 -0.98 -4.59 -4.52
CA ASN A 85 -2.20 -4.65 -3.71
C ASN A 85 -3.09 -5.87 -4.04
N ASP A 86 -3.07 -6.35 -5.29
CA ASP A 86 -3.95 -7.44 -5.72
C ASP A 86 -3.48 -8.77 -5.09
N ILE A 87 -2.17 -9.07 -5.09
CA ILE A 87 -1.65 -10.26 -4.39
C ILE A 87 -1.73 -10.12 -2.86
N THR A 88 -1.57 -8.89 -2.36
CA THR A 88 -1.68 -8.62 -0.93
C THR A 88 -3.08 -8.92 -0.40
N PHE A 89 -4.13 -8.72 -1.21
CA PHE A 89 -5.49 -9.12 -0.86
C PHE A 89 -5.58 -10.63 -0.58
N PHE A 90 -5.08 -11.48 -1.48
CA PHE A 90 -5.12 -12.94 -1.27
C PHE A 90 -4.31 -13.39 -0.06
N TYR A 91 -3.18 -12.74 0.19
CA TYR A 91 -2.39 -12.96 1.40
C TYR A 91 -3.20 -12.64 2.68
N TYR A 92 -3.91 -11.51 2.71
CA TYR A 92 -4.80 -11.18 3.84
C TYR A 92 -5.97 -12.16 3.95
N MET A 93 -6.62 -12.51 2.85
CA MET A 93 -7.68 -13.51 2.84
C MET A 93 -7.22 -14.85 3.42
N SER A 94 -6.00 -15.30 3.10
CA SER A 94 -5.44 -16.53 3.68
C SER A 94 -5.34 -16.47 5.20
N ARG A 95 -4.94 -15.31 5.75
CA ARG A 95 -4.90 -15.06 7.20
C ARG A 95 -6.30 -14.97 7.81
N PHE A 96 -7.24 -14.37 7.11
CA PHE A 96 -8.63 -14.23 7.57
C PHE A 96 -9.30 -15.60 7.67
N LEU A 97 -9.18 -16.43 6.63
CA LEU A 97 -9.68 -17.81 6.65
C LEU A 97 -9.10 -18.59 7.81
N TYR A 98 -7.78 -18.51 8.02
CA TYR A 98 -7.12 -19.15 9.15
C TYR A 98 -7.68 -18.66 10.50
N ALA A 99 -7.81 -17.35 10.69
CA ALA A 99 -8.33 -16.76 11.93
C ALA A 99 -9.78 -17.15 12.22
N MET A 100 -10.59 -17.35 11.17
CA MET A 100 -11.98 -17.81 11.28
C MET A 100 -12.12 -19.34 11.37
N GLY A 101 -11.02 -20.09 11.37
CA GLY A 101 -11.06 -21.56 11.36
C GLY A 101 -11.62 -22.15 10.07
N LEU A 102 -11.62 -21.39 8.97
CA LEU A 102 -12.08 -21.83 7.66
C LEU A 102 -10.94 -22.49 6.89
N ASN A 103 -11.20 -23.70 6.41
CA ASN A 103 -10.21 -24.48 5.65
C ASN A 103 -9.87 -23.82 4.31
N ASP A 104 -10.84 -23.20 3.64
CA ASP A 104 -10.64 -22.59 2.33
C ASP A 104 -11.74 -21.56 1.99
N ILE A 105 -11.56 -20.84 0.89
CA ILE A 105 -12.38 -19.71 0.47
C ILE A 105 -13.79 -20.12 0.01
N ASP A 106 -14.03 -21.39 -0.33
CA ASP A 106 -15.37 -21.90 -0.69
C ASP A 106 -16.29 -22.02 0.53
N LYS A 107 -15.72 -22.06 1.74
CA LYS A 107 -16.48 -22.10 3.00
C LYS A 107 -16.82 -20.72 3.54
N LEU A 108 -16.29 -19.67 2.93
CA LEU A 108 -16.55 -18.30 3.35
C LEU A 108 -17.95 -17.88 2.89
N ASP A 109 -18.80 -17.47 3.83
CA ASP A 109 -19.96 -16.65 3.49
C ASP A 109 -19.47 -15.22 3.23
N TYR A 110 -19.28 -14.90 1.95
CA TYR A 110 -18.72 -13.62 1.50
C TYR A 110 -19.60 -12.45 1.91
N GLU A 111 -20.92 -12.61 1.89
CA GLU A 111 -21.83 -11.51 2.16
C GLU A 111 -21.80 -11.12 3.63
N SER A 112 -21.94 -12.12 4.51
CA SER A 112 -21.83 -11.91 5.96
C SER A 112 -20.43 -11.45 6.35
N PHE A 113 -19.38 -12.06 5.77
CA PHE A 113 -17.99 -11.68 6.01
C PHE A 113 -17.74 -10.21 5.69
N PHE A 114 -18.05 -9.77 4.47
CA PHE A 114 -17.75 -8.40 4.10
C PHE A 114 -18.59 -7.41 4.90
N LYS A 115 -19.87 -7.69 5.18
CA LYS A 115 -20.74 -6.81 6.01
C LYS A 115 -20.16 -6.60 7.40
N ALA A 116 -19.84 -7.69 8.11
CA ALA A 116 -19.26 -7.64 9.45
C ALA A 116 -17.84 -7.03 9.44
N TYR A 117 -17.03 -7.35 8.43
CA TYR A 117 -15.71 -6.74 8.25
C TYR A 117 -15.81 -5.24 8.00
N HIS A 118 -16.75 -4.78 7.18
CA HIS A 118 -17.01 -3.36 6.94
C HIS A 118 -17.36 -2.61 8.23
N GLN A 119 -18.19 -3.22 9.09
CA GLN A 119 -18.58 -2.66 10.39
C GLN A 119 -17.45 -2.70 11.44
N GLY A 120 -16.37 -3.44 11.17
CA GLY A 120 -15.26 -3.61 12.10
C GLY A 120 -15.52 -4.64 13.20
N GLU A 121 -16.54 -5.48 13.01
CA GLU A 121 -16.88 -6.58 13.92
C GLU A 121 -15.93 -7.76 13.74
N LEU A 122 -15.42 -7.95 12.52
CA LEU A 122 -14.37 -8.90 12.20
C LEU A 122 -13.01 -8.19 12.17
N ILE A 123 -12.01 -8.77 12.86
CA ILE A 123 -10.61 -8.32 12.87
C ILE A 123 -10.52 -6.86 13.33
N PRO A 124 -10.84 -6.59 14.62
CA PRO A 124 -10.95 -5.24 15.16
C PRO A 124 -9.61 -4.48 15.12
N GLU A 125 -8.48 -5.17 14.96
CA GLU A 125 -7.15 -4.59 14.82
C GLU A 125 -6.98 -3.78 13.53
N ASP A 126 -7.72 -4.14 12.47
CA ASP A 126 -7.65 -3.44 11.19
C ASP A 126 -8.44 -2.13 11.25
N ASN A 127 -7.78 -1.01 10.98
CA ASN A 127 -8.46 0.29 10.96
C ASN A 127 -9.38 0.45 9.73
N ALA A 128 -10.26 1.45 9.78
CA ALA A 128 -11.19 1.78 8.70
C ALA A 128 -10.52 1.91 7.32
N GLY A 129 -9.29 2.44 7.26
CA GLY A 129 -8.53 2.56 6.03
C GLY A 129 -8.03 1.23 5.46
N GLN A 130 -7.63 0.29 6.32
CA GLN A 130 -7.28 -1.08 5.92
C GLN A 130 -8.52 -1.82 5.41
N ARG A 131 -9.62 -1.74 6.16
CA ARG A 131 -10.90 -2.35 5.79
C ARG A 131 -11.39 -1.87 4.42
N ALA A 132 -11.43 -0.55 4.22
CA ALA A 132 -11.75 0.06 2.94
C ALA A 132 -10.87 -0.48 1.80
N ARG A 133 -9.55 -0.53 2.00
CA ARG A 133 -8.61 -1.00 0.96
C ARG A 133 -8.87 -2.45 0.54
N ILE A 134 -9.15 -3.34 1.49
CA ILE A 134 -9.45 -4.74 1.23
C ILE A 134 -10.75 -4.85 0.42
N ILE A 135 -11.82 -4.20 0.88
CA ILE A 135 -13.13 -4.21 0.22
C ILE A 135 -13.04 -3.67 -1.21
N GLN A 136 -12.38 -2.52 -1.41
CA GLN A 136 -12.18 -1.96 -2.76
C GLN A 136 -11.33 -2.85 -3.65
N THR A 137 -10.32 -3.52 -3.08
CA THR A 137 -9.51 -4.45 -3.87
C THR A 137 -10.36 -5.61 -4.33
N TYR A 138 -11.18 -6.19 -3.47
CA TYR A 138 -12.13 -7.25 -3.85
C TYR A 138 -13.06 -6.81 -5.00
N PHE A 139 -13.73 -5.67 -4.89
CA PHE A 139 -14.58 -5.16 -5.99
C PHE A 139 -13.83 -4.91 -7.28
N ARG A 140 -12.62 -4.35 -7.19
CA ARG A 140 -11.76 -4.16 -8.37
C ARG A 140 -11.45 -5.51 -9.02
N LEU A 141 -11.14 -6.54 -8.23
CA LEU A 141 -10.87 -7.88 -8.75
C LEU A 141 -12.11 -8.51 -9.39
N LEU A 142 -13.31 -8.30 -8.83
CA LEU A 142 -14.58 -8.73 -9.43
C LEU A 142 -14.83 -8.11 -10.82
N VAL A 143 -14.56 -6.82 -10.96
CA VAL A 143 -14.66 -6.14 -12.27
C VAL A 143 -13.62 -6.72 -13.24
N LYS A 144 -12.35 -6.81 -12.82
CA LYS A 144 -11.27 -7.32 -13.66
C LYS A 144 -11.50 -8.75 -14.17
N GLN A 145 -11.91 -9.67 -13.29
CA GLN A 145 -12.21 -11.04 -13.71
C GLN A 145 -13.43 -11.06 -14.65
N GLY A 146 -14.43 -10.19 -14.43
CA GLY A 146 -15.59 -10.06 -15.32
C GLY A 146 -15.20 -9.62 -16.72
N ASP A 147 -14.31 -8.61 -16.83
CA ASP A 147 -13.75 -8.11 -18.09
C ASP A 147 -12.91 -9.16 -18.82
N TYR A 148 -12.31 -10.10 -18.10
CA TYR A 148 -11.60 -11.22 -18.68
C TYR A 148 -12.57 -12.30 -19.17
N LEU A 149 -13.52 -12.73 -18.33
CA LEU A 149 -14.51 -13.76 -18.66
C LEU A 149 -15.40 -13.37 -19.84
N SER A 150 -15.64 -12.07 -20.07
CA SER A 150 -16.41 -11.56 -21.21
C SER A 150 -15.73 -11.79 -22.56
N LYS A 151 -14.40 -12.00 -22.58
CA LYS A 151 -13.61 -12.28 -23.79
C LYS A 151 -13.53 -13.76 -24.14
N LEU A 152 -13.94 -14.62 -23.21
CA LEU A 152 -13.90 -16.07 -23.38
C LEU A 152 -15.19 -16.58 -24.03
N SER A 153 -15.06 -17.70 -24.76
CA SER A 153 -16.22 -18.47 -25.18
C SER A 153 -16.96 -19.07 -23.98
N GLU A 154 -18.21 -19.51 -24.18
CA GLU A 154 -19.03 -20.10 -23.11
C GLU A 154 -18.36 -21.34 -22.50
N ASN A 155 -17.88 -22.28 -23.34
CA ASN A 155 -17.15 -23.46 -22.88
C ASN A 155 -15.90 -23.11 -22.06
N GLN A 156 -15.13 -22.10 -22.49
CA GLN A 156 -13.96 -21.65 -21.73
C GLN A 156 -14.38 -21.02 -20.40
N ARG A 157 -15.45 -20.22 -20.39
CA ARG A 157 -15.96 -19.57 -19.20
C ARG A 157 -16.37 -20.60 -18.14
N GLU A 158 -17.07 -21.67 -18.53
CA GLU A 158 -17.47 -22.75 -17.63
C GLU A 158 -16.29 -23.42 -16.94
N ILE A 159 -15.20 -23.67 -17.67
CA ILE A 159 -13.97 -24.26 -17.12
C ILE A 159 -13.36 -23.37 -16.02
N PHE A 160 -13.39 -22.05 -16.21
CA PHE A 160 -12.70 -21.11 -15.31
C PHE A 160 -13.57 -20.52 -14.20
N LEU A 161 -14.90 -20.60 -14.31
CA LEU A 161 -15.84 -20.12 -13.28
C LEU A 161 -15.50 -20.58 -11.85
N PRO A 162 -15.11 -21.85 -11.60
CA PRO A 162 -14.76 -22.32 -10.26
C PRO A 162 -13.52 -21.67 -9.62
N PHE A 163 -12.73 -20.91 -10.38
CA PHE A 163 -11.54 -20.21 -9.89
C PHE A 163 -11.76 -18.69 -9.73
N THR A 164 -12.99 -18.22 -9.95
CA THR A 164 -13.34 -16.80 -9.82
C THR A 164 -13.70 -16.44 -8.37
N LEU A 165 -13.59 -15.16 -8.02
CA LEU A 165 -14.18 -14.64 -6.78
C LEU A 165 -15.71 -14.60 -6.94
N PRO A 166 -16.49 -15.04 -5.94
CA PRO A 166 -17.95 -14.95 -6.00
C PRO A 166 -18.43 -13.51 -6.11
N ARG A 167 -19.52 -13.26 -6.82
CA ARG A 167 -20.18 -11.94 -6.79
C ARG A 167 -21.01 -11.80 -5.51
N LEU A 168 -21.08 -10.57 -5.00
CA LEU A 168 -21.97 -10.22 -3.92
C LEU A 168 -23.36 -9.90 -4.47
N SER A 169 -24.39 -10.27 -3.71
CA SER A 169 -25.80 -10.04 -4.03
C SER A 169 -26.20 -8.57 -3.80
N ASP A 170 -25.78 -7.97 -2.68
CA ASP A 170 -26.15 -6.61 -2.26
C ASP A 170 -25.21 -5.54 -2.82
N ASP A 171 -25.14 -5.48 -4.14
CA ASP A 171 -24.31 -4.54 -4.89
C ASP A 171 -24.59 -3.06 -4.53
N LEU A 172 -25.83 -2.76 -4.13
CA LEU A 172 -26.27 -1.41 -3.80
C LEU A 172 -25.71 -0.93 -2.46
N PHE A 173 -25.77 -1.77 -1.42
CA PHE A 173 -25.13 -1.47 -0.13
C PHE A 173 -23.65 -1.17 -0.33
N TRP A 174 -22.96 -2.02 -1.09
CA TRP A 174 -21.54 -1.89 -1.31
C TRP A 174 -21.14 -0.67 -2.14
N LYS A 175 -21.93 -0.31 -3.15
CA LYS A 175 -21.73 0.93 -3.91
C LYS A 175 -21.98 2.19 -3.08
N LYS A 176 -22.90 2.12 -2.11
CA LYS A 176 -23.27 3.24 -1.23
C LYS A 176 -22.44 3.32 0.06
N SER A 177 -21.62 2.31 0.35
CA SER A 177 -20.72 2.29 1.51
C SER A 177 -19.88 3.58 1.58
N THR A 178 -20.02 4.31 2.69
CA THR A 178 -19.35 5.60 2.92
C THR A 178 -17.93 5.45 3.47
N LEU A 179 -17.51 4.23 3.83
CA LEU A 179 -16.21 3.95 4.46
C LEU A 179 -15.05 4.56 3.65
N HIS A 180 -15.14 4.53 2.33
CA HIS A 180 -14.16 5.17 1.44
C HIS A 180 -14.13 6.69 1.55
N ARG A 181 -15.32 7.30 1.55
CA ARG A 181 -15.47 8.76 1.64
C ARG A 181 -14.97 9.25 2.99
N GLU A 182 -15.30 8.55 4.06
CA GLU A 182 -14.87 8.83 5.42
C GLU A 182 -13.35 8.73 5.55
N VAL A 183 -12.74 7.63 5.10
CA VAL A 183 -11.27 7.46 5.12
C VAL A 183 -10.57 8.54 4.28
N SER A 184 -11.11 8.88 3.11
CA SER A 184 -10.54 9.92 2.25
C SER A 184 -10.61 11.31 2.90
N GLN A 185 -11.73 11.62 3.53
CA GLN A 185 -11.91 12.85 4.30
C GLN A 185 -10.96 12.89 5.48
N GLU A 186 -10.87 11.83 6.28
CA GLU A 186 -9.96 11.75 7.43
C GLU A 186 -8.49 11.93 7.01
N GLN A 187 -8.06 11.28 5.93
CA GLN A 187 -6.72 11.48 5.37
C GLN A 187 -6.50 12.93 4.90
N LYS A 188 -7.50 13.55 4.28
CA LYS A 188 -7.43 14.97 3.89
C LYS A 188 -7.33 15.87 5.12
N HIS A 189 -8.10 15.61 6.17
CA HIS A 189 -8.03 16.33 7.44
C HIS A 189 -6.66 16.15 8.12
N LYS A 190 -6.11 14.93 8.15
CA LYS A 190 -4.78 14.64 8.71
C LYS A 190 -3.65 15.30 7.92
N ARG A 191 -3.76 15.38 6.58
CA ARG A 191 -2.83 16.16 5.75
C ARG A 191 -2.92 17.65 6.10
N LYS A 192 -4.13 18.20 6.13
CA LYS A 192 -4.36 19.61 6.50
C LYS A 192 -3.81 19.94 7.89
N SER A 193 -4.04 19.11 8.90
CA SER A 193 -3.54 19.35 10.26
C SER A 193 -2.01 19.31 10.33
N LYS A 194 -1.37 18.33 9.67
CA LYS A 194 0.10 18.29 9.55
C LYS A 194 0.67 19.52 8.86
N THR A 195 0.03 19.96 7.77
CA THR A 195 0.44 21.17 7.04
C THR A 195 0.23 22.43 7.88
N ALA A 196 -0.86 22.52 8.65
CA ALA A 196 -1.11 23.65 9.55
C ALA A 196 -0.03 23.79 10.64
N VAL A 197 0.40 22.67 11.22
CA VAL A 197 1.51 22.64 12.21
C VAL A 197 2.83 23.09 11.58
N LEU A 198 3.13 22.68 10.35
CA LEU A 198 4.31 23.16 9.61
C LEU A 198 4.20 24.66 9.32
N HIS A 199 3.04 25.13 8.89
CA HIS A 199 2.80 26.54 8.57
C HIS A 199 3.03 27.46 9.78
N GLN A 200 2.61 27.04 10.98
CA GLN A 200 2.92 27.76 12.23
C GLN A 200 4.43 27.87 12.49
N LYS A 201 5.19 26.80 12.24
CA LYS A 201 6.66 26.83 12.39
C LYS A 201 7.35 27.73 11.35
N PHE A 202 6.80 27.81 10.13
CA PHE A 202 7.30 28.73 9.10
C PHE A 202 7.10 30.20 9.48
N TYR A 203 5.97 30.55 10.12
CA TYR A 203 5.76 31.90 10.65
C TYR A 203 6.82 32.29 11.68
N PHE A 204 7.16 31.38 12.60
CA PHE A 204 8.20 31.62 13.59
C PHE A 204 9.57 31.83 12.95
N LEU A 205 9.94 30.99 11.97
CA LEU A 205 11.19 31.14 11.23
C LEU A 205 11.26 32.47 10.48
N ARG A 206 10.17 32.86 9.81
CA ARG A 206 10.09 34.13 9.09
C ARG A 206 10.26 35.33 10.02
N ASP A 207 9.55 35.33 11.15
CA ASP A 207 9.65 36.40 12.15
C ASP A 207 11.05 36.47 12.77
N PHE A 208 11.67 35.32 13.07
CA PHE A 208 13.05 35.28 13.55
C PHE A 208 14.04 35.88 12.54
N VAL A 209 13.93 35.53 11.26
CA VAL A 209 14.79 36.06 10.18
C VAL A 209 14.60 37.56 10.02
N GLU A 210 13.37 38.07 10.03
CA GLU A 210 13.10 39.51 9.94
C GLU A 210 13.69 40.28 11.13
N ARG A 211 13.55 39.75 12.36
CA ARG A 211 14.19 40.36 13.54
C ARG A 211 15.71 40.39 13.42
N ARG A 212 16.34 39.32 12.92
CA ARG A 212 17.79 39.26 12.70
C ARG A 212 18.26 40.22 11.62
N LYS A 213 17.52 40.33 10.51
CA LYS A 213 17.78 41.32 9.45
C LYS A 213 17.73 42.75 9.99
N LEU A 214 16.71 43.08 10.79
CA LEU A 214 16.59 44.39 11.43
C LEU A 214 17.76 44.70 12.39
N GLN A 215 18.22 43.70 13.16
CA GLN A 215 19.38 43.86 14.03
C GLN A 215 20.67 44.15 13.23
N ILE A 216 20.92 43.41 12.15
CA ILE A 216 22.08 43.63 11.28
C ILE A 216 22.04 45.03 10.66
N ASN A 217 20.87 45.44 10.14
CA ASN A 217 20.71 46.76 9.55
C ASN A 217 20.98 47.89 10.56
N ARG A 218 20.55 47.75 11.81
CA ARG A 218 20.84 48.74 12.86
C ARG A 218 22.32 48.80 13.21
N LEU A 219 22.98 47.65 13.30
CA LEU A 219 24.44 47.58 13.52
C LEU A 219 25.20 48.27 12.40
N GLN A 220 24.83 47.99 11.14
CA GLN A 220 25.43 48.65 9.98
C GLN A 220 25.29 50.17 10.05
N GLN A 221 24.09 50.66 10.35
CA GLN A 221 23.83 52.10 10.48
C GLN A 221 24.69 52.77 11.56
N GLU A 222 24.89 52.12 12.71
CA GLU A 222 25.74 52.67 13.77
C GLU A 222 27.23 52.63 13.40
N ILE A 223 27.68 51.58 12.71
CA ILE A 223 29.04 51.51 12.17
C ILE A 223 29.28 52.63 11.17
N ASP A 224 28.37 52.84 10.21
CA ASP A 224 28.48 53.88 9.20
C ASP A 224 28.54 55.28 9.85
N LYS A 225 27.70 55.53 10.87
CA LYS A 225 27.76 56.77 11.66
C LYS A 225 29.09 56.95 12.38
N ALA A 226 29.62 55.89 12.99
CA ALA A 226 30.90 55.94 13.69
C ALA A 226 32.06 56.24 12.73
N PHE A 227 32.04 55.68 11.52
CA PHE A 227 33.00 56.00 10.48
C PHE A 227 32.92 57.47 10.03
N ILE A 228 31.71 57.99 9.81
CA ILE A 228 31.51 59.41 9.47
C ILE A 228 32.08 60.32 10.57
N LEU A 229 31.80 60.02 11.85
CA LEU A 229 32.32 60.79 12.98
C LEU A 229 33.85 60.71 13.08
N PHE A 230 34.43 59.52 12.84
CA PHE A 230 35.87 59.33 12.82
C PHE A 230 36.53 60.16 11.71
N GLU A 231 36.01 60.10 10.47
CA GLU A 231 36.53 60.90 9.35
C GLU A 231 36.42 62.41 9.60
N GLN A 232 35.35 62.86 10.27
CA GLN A 232 35.19 64.26 10.67
C GLN A 232 36.22 64.66 11.74
N SER A 233 36.47 63.81 12.74
CA SER A 233 37.47 64.06 13.79
C SER A 233 38.91 64.09 13.26
N ALA A 234 39.23 63.22 12.29
CA ALA A 234 40.54 63.18 11.65
C ALA A 234 40.82 64.43 10.79
N LYS A 235 39.78 65.05 10.23
CA LYS A 235 39.91 66.34 9.51
C LYS A 235 40.11 67.54 10.44
N MET A 236 39.75 67.45 11.72
CA MET A 236 39.86 68.54 12.70
C MET A 236 41.14 68.50 13.56
N SER A 237 42.01 67.51 13.36
CA SER A 237 43.32 67.46 14.02
C SER A 237 44.42 67.89 13.03
N PRO A 238 44.97 69.12 13.12
CA PRO A 238 46.14 69.49 12.35
C PRO A 238 47.33 68.68 12.88
N PHE A 239 48.12 68.11 11.97
CA PHE A 239 49.45 67.61 12.30
C PHE A 239 50.25 68.77 12.93
N ILE A 240 50.75 68.55 14.16
CA ILE A 240 51.73 69.40 14.84
C ILE A 240 53.03 69.40 14.03
#